data_AF-A0A1Y2D0L4-F1
#
_entry.id   AF-A0A1Y2D0L4-F1
#
_cell.length_a   1.000
_cell.length_b   1.000
_cell.length_c   1.000
_cell.angle_alpha   90.00
_cell.angle_beta   90.00
_cell.angle_gamma   90.00
#
_symmetry.space_group_name_H-M   'P 1'
#
loop_
_entity.id
_entity.type
_entity.pdbx_description
1 polymer ?
#
loop_
_entity_poly.entity_id
_entity_poly.type
_entity_poly.pdbx_seq_one_letter_code
_entity_poly.pdbx_strand_id
1 'polypeptide(L)'
;MASNTASVSSPCRWYNYGYCWRGSSCPNSHSTPLQNSDGDDLSFTVHPGSTSAAGAVTLNFGAPPPPSPSPAPLASATASTSAAISNPIPTAPNDQEEDDEEEICAICYEPQVEWGLLDNCSHTFCMPCIRSWTTPRGDQTHAQAEAGKTCPACRRKCQVVVPSTAFLREGEERRRRIREFKGAFGVHERRGGEAELTC
;
A
#
# COMPACT_ATOMS: atom_id res chain seq x y z
N MET A 1 -31.39 40.61 11.90
CA MET A 1 -30.24 39.88 11.32
C MET A 1 -30.53 38.40 11.44
N ALA A 2 -30.98 37.76 10.36
CA ALA A 2 -31.09 36.30 10.29
C ALA A 2 -30.66 35.91 8.87
N SER A 3 -29.36 35.63 8.73
CA SER A 3 -28.76 35.20 7.47
C SER A 3 -29.20 33.77 7.20
N ASN A 4 -30.08 33.61 6.21
CA ASN A 4 -30.57 32.32 5.74
C ASN A 4 -29.50 31.73 4.82
N THR A 5 -28.55 30.97 5.38
CA THR A 5 -27.56 30.25 4.58
C THR A 5 -28.22 29.00 4.00
N ALA A 6 -28.67 29.11 2.75
CA ALA A 6 -29.08 27.95 1.97
C ALA A 6 -27.88 27.01 1.80
N SER A 7 -27.87 25.90 2.52
CA SER A 7 -26.91 24.82 2.36
C SER A 7 -27.11 24.19 0.98
N VAL A 8 -26.27 24.56 0.03
CA VAL A 8 -26.22 23.91 -1.30
C VAL A 8 -25.73 22.48 -1.09
N SER A 9 -26.66 21.52 -1.09
CA SER A 9 -26.35 20.09 -0.95
C SER A 9 -25.62 19.61 -2.20
N SER A 10 -24.31 19.34 -2.06
CA SER A 10 -23.48 18.86 -3.16
C SER A 10 -23.95 17.47 -3.61
N PRO A 11 -23.95 17.17 -4.92
CA PRO A 11 -24.39 15.89 -5.44
C PRO A 11 -23.47 14.76 -4.97
N CYS A 12 -24.05 13.65 -4.55
CA CYS A 12 -23.29 12.49 -4.13
C CYS A 12 -22.56 11.87 -5.33
N ARG A 13 -21.23 11.96 -5.32
CA ARG A 13 -20.38 11.43 -6.40
C ARG A 13 -20.60 9.94 -6.65
N TRP A 14 -20.81 9.13 -5.61
CA TRP A 14 -21.07 7.69 -5.76
C TRP A 14 -22.47 7.42 -6.32
N TYR A 15 -23.49 8.14 -5.84
CA TYR A 15 -24.85 8.01 -6.37
C TYR A 15 -24.92 8.41 -7.85
N ASN A 16 -24.12 9.38 -8.28
CA ASN A 16 -24.00 9.75 -9.70
C ASN A 16 -23.44 8.61 -10.58
N TYR A 17 -22.70 7.65 -9.99
CA TYR A 17 -22.26 6.43 -10.68
C TYR A 17 -23.25 5.25 -10.51
N GLY A 18 -24.43 5.48 -9.93
CA GLY A 18 -25.52 4.51 -9.83
C GLY A 18 -25.59 3.72 -8.53
N TYR A 19 -24.67 3.92 -7.57
CA TYR A 19 -24.72 3.22 -6.29
C TYR A 19 -24.10 4.03 -5.14
N CYS A 20 -24.80 4.12 -4.01
CA CYS A 20 -24.27 4.69 -2.78
C CYS A 20 -24.55 3.77 -1.59
N TRP A 21 -23.48 3.24 -1.00
CA TRP A 21 -23.49 2.38 0.19
C TRP A 21 -24.11 3.02 1.45
N ARG A 22 -24.24 4.36 1.50
CA ARG A 22 -24.87 5.09 2.63
C ARG A 22 -26.40 5.20 2.53
N GLY A 23 -26.98 4.86 1.37
CA GLY A 23 -28.43 4.97 1.15
C GLY A 23 -28.99 6.35 1.54
N SER A 24 -30.09 6.37 2.29
CA SER A 24 -30.77 7.59 2.76
C SER A 24 -30.02 8.36 3.85
N SER A 25 -28.95 7.79 4.42
CA SER A 25 -28.11 8.44 5.44
C SER A 25 -26.89 9.14 4.82
N CYS A 26 -26.86 9.28 3.50
CA CYS A 26 -25.79 9.99 2.81
C CYS A 26 -25.90 11.51 3.07
N PRO A 27 -24.82 12.20 3.46
CA PRO A 27 -24.82 13.64 3.68
C PRO A 27 -24.89 14.47 2.37
N ASN A 28 -24.74 13.82 1.21
CA ASN A 28 -24.77 14.44 -0.11
C ASN A 28 -26.08 14.10 -0.82
N SER A 29 -26.56 14.98 -1.71
CA SER A 29 -27.86 14.80 -2.37
C SER A 29 -27.84 13.60 -3.32
N HIS A 30 -28.88 12.77 -3.20
CA HIS A 30 -29.22 11.70 -4.12
C HIS A 30 -30.38 12.18 -5.00
N SER A 31 -30.13 13.16 -5.85
CA SER A 31 -31.14 13.62 -6.80
C SER A 31 -31.18 12.62 -7.95
N THR A 32 -32.24 11.82 -8.02
CA THR A 32 -32.57 11.06 -9.23
C THR A 32 -32.77 12.07 -10.37
N PRO A 33 -32.02 11.99 -11.49
CA PRO A 33 -32.38 12.78 -12.65
C PRO A 33 -33.81 12.42 -13.01
N LEU A 34 -34.66 13.44 -13.11
CA LEU A 34 -36.06 13.31 -13.47
C LEU A 34 -36.16 12.46 -14.72
N GLN A 35 -36.61 11.23 -14.53
CA GLN A 35 -37.11 10.42 -15.63
C GLN A 35 -38.42 11.10 -16.01
N ASN A 36 -38.40 11.75 -17.17
CA ASN A 36 -39.56 12.36 -17.80
C ASN A 36 -40.73 11.37 -17.71
N SER A 37 -41.84 11.83 -17.16
CA SER A 37 -43.02 11.01 -16.94
C SER A 37 -43.75 10.71 -18.26
N ASP A 38 -44.38 9.53 -18.25
CA ASP A 38 -45.54 9.11 -19.05
C ASP A 38 -45.31 8.78 -20.55
N GLY A 39 -45.62 7.60 -21.09
CA GLY A 39 -46.21 6.34 -20.59
C GLY A 39 -45.46 5.16 -21.21
N ASP A 40 -45.60 3.91 -20.77
CA ASP A 40 -46.82 3.15 -20.60
C ASP A 40 -46.70 2.06 -19.50
N ASP A 41 -47.81 1.89 -18.79
CA ASP A 41 -48.40 0.62 -18.33
C ASP A 41 -47.48 -0.49 -17.75
N LEU A 42 -47.49 -0.65 -16.43
CA LEU A 42 -48.08 -1.80 -15.71
C LEU A 42 -47.60 -1.82 -14.24
N SER A 43 -48.57 -1.65 -13.33
CA SER A 43 -48.66 -2.06 -11.90
C SER A 43 -47.35 -2.45 -11.18
N PHE A 44 -47.00 -1.80 -10.06
CA PHE A 44 -47.64 -2.09 -8.77
C PHE A 44 -47.43 -0.91 -7.80
N THR A 45 -48.52 -0.23 -7.45
CA THR A 45 -48.54 0.87 -6.48
C THR A 45 -48.33 0.35 -5.06
N VAL A 46 -47.28 0.80 -4.36
CA VAL A 46 -47.23 0.73 -2.88
C VAL A 46 -46.55 1.95 -2.28
N HIS A 47 -47.33 2.94 -1.86
CA HIS A 47 -46.94 3.96 -0.87
C HIS A 47 -48.16 4.17 0.07
N PRO A 48 -48.01 4.74 1.28
CA PRO A 48 -47.22 4.31 2.42
C PRO A 48 -48.10 4.16 3.69
N GLY A 49 -47.75 3.29 4.64
CA GLY A 49 -48.50 3.19 5.90
C GLY A 49 -47.85 2.30 6.95
N SER A 50 -47.48 2.93 8.06
CA SER A 50 -47.31 2.43 9.44
C SER A 50 -47.30 0.93 9.69
N THR A 51 -46.34 0.46 10.50
CA THR A 51 -46.63 -0.08 11.85
C THR A 51 -45.37 -0.57 12.56
N SER A 52 -45.26 -0.20 13.83
CA SER A 52 -44.34 -0.83 14.79
C SER A 52 -44.70 -2.30 14.98
N ALA A 53 -43.70 -3.18 14.99
CA ALA A 53 -43.76 -4.41 15.77
C ALA A 53 -42.35 -4.93 16.03
N ALA A 54 -42.12 -5.27 17.30
CA ALA A 54 -40.93 -5.94 17.77
C ALA A 54 -40.67 -7.24 17.00
N GLY A 55 -39.40 -7.45 16.62
CA GLY A 55 -38.92 -8.69 16.05
C GLY A 55 -37.44 -8.79 16.32
N ALA A 56 -37.08 -9.45 17.43
CA ALA A 56 -35.72 -9.85 17.72
C ALA A 56 -35.23 -10.77 16.58
N VAL A 57 -34.30 -10.28 15.77
CA VAL A 57 -33.52 -11.12 14.86
C VAL A 57 -32.08 -11.14 15.36
N THR A 58 -31.74 -12.31 15.87
CA THR A 58 -30.42 -12.75 16.29
C THR A 58 -29.33 -12.36 15.30
N LEU A 59 -28.25 -11.78 15.82
CA LEU A 59 -27.02 -11.50 15.09
C LEU A 59 -26.37 -12.83 14.65
N ASN A 60 -26.45 -13.15 13.36
CA ASN A 60 -25.68 -14.25 12.76
C ASN A 60 -24.38 -13.69 12.18
N PHE A 61 -23.36 -13.53 13.03
CA PHE A 61 -21.99 -13.30 12.58
C PHE A 61 -21.36 -14.64 12.21
N GLY A 62 -21.37 -14.96 10.91
CA GLY A 62 -20.56 -16.05 10.37
C GLY A 62 -19.08 -15.70 10.51
N ALA A 63 -18.41 -16.32 11.48
CA ALA A 63 -16.96 -16.28 11.64
C ALA A 63 -16.29 -17.06 10.48
N PRO A 64 -15.25 -16.52 9.82
CA PRO A 64 -14.45 -17.29 8.89
C PRO A 64 -13.54 -18.30 9.64
N PRO A 65 -13.29 -19.50 9.07
CA PRO A 65 -12.51 -20.55 9.72
C PRO A 65 -11.00 -20.26 9.72
N PRO A 66 -10.24 -20.80 10.70
CA PRO A 66 -8.78 -20.67 10.74
C PRO A 66 -8.08 -21.68 9.81
N PRO A 67 -6.97 -21.31 9.13
CA PRO A 67 -6.09 -22.28 8.49
C PRO A 67 -5.04 -22.84 9.47
N SER A 68 -4.91 -24.17 9.50
CA SER A 68 -3.77 -24.94 10.04
C SER A 68 -3.77 -26.28 9.30
N PRO A 69 -2.63 -26.89 8.89
CA PRO A 69 -1.48 -27.15 9.77
C PRO A 69 -0.08 -26.91 9.15
N SER A 70 0.89 -26.62 10.03
CA SER A 70 2.34 -26.72 9.76
C SER A 70 2.82 -28.18 9.79
N PRO A 71 3.68 -28.62 8.86
CA PRO A 71 4.43 -29.86 9.00
C PRO A 71 5.73 -29.66 9.81
N ALA A 72 6.01 -30.62 10.70
CA ALA A 72 7.24 -30.72 11.49
C ALA A 72 8.47 -31.02 10.61
N PRO A 73 9.69 -30.58 10.98
CA PRO A 73 10.90 -31.20 10.49
C PRO A 73 11.31 -32.40 11.34
N LEU A 74 11.58 -33.48 10.61
CA LEU A 74 12.04 -34.80 11.03
C LEU A 74 13.46 -34.74 11.62
N ALA A 75 13.70 -35.64 12.57
CA ALA A 75 14.92 -35.81 13.34
C ALA A 75 16.21 -35.94 12.51
N SER A 76 17.31 -35.44 13.10
CA SER A 76 18.68 -35.75 12.73
C SER A 76 18.98 -37.24 12.93
N ALA A 77 19.58 -37.87 11.93
CA ALA A 77 20.34 -39.11 12.11
C ALA A 77 21.60 -39.06 11.24
N THR A 78 22.73 -39.05 11.94
CA THR A 78 24.08 -39.36 11.46
C THR A 78 24.17 -40.77 10.86
N ALA A 79 24.86 -40.92 9.74
CA ALA A 79 25.86 -41.97 9.55
C ALA A 79 26.69 -41.71 8.28
N SER A 80 28.00 -41.67 8.48
CA SER A 80 29.03 -41.73 7.45
C SER A 80 29.11 -43.12 6.83
N THR A 81 29.41 -43.24 5.53
CA THR A 81 30.37 -44.24 5.02
C THR A 81 30.90 -43.85 3.64
N SER A 82 32.17 -44.19 3.48
CA SER A 82 33.17 -43.83 2.48
C SER A 82 33.01 -44.47 1.09
N ALA A 83 33.74 -43.88 0.14
CA ALA A 83 34.54 -44.52 -0.94
C ALA A 83 34.01 -44.46 -2.39
N ALA A 84 34.58 -43.50 -3.14
CA ALA A 84 35.18 -43.52 -4.48
C ALA A 84 34.62 -44.44 -5.59
N ILE A 85 34.47 -43.88 -6.81
CA ILE A 85 35.24 -44.23 -8.04
C ILE A 85 34.80 -43.35 -9.24
N SER A 86 35.78 -42.61 -9.77
CA SER A 86 36.11 -42.23 -11.16
C SER A 86 35.06 -41.92 -12.26
N ASN A 87 35.13 -40.64 -12.68
CA ASN A 87 35.19 -40.07 -14.04
C ASN A 87 33.93 -39.50 -14.74
N PRO A 88 34.11 -38.41 -15.55
CA PRO A 88 33.09 -37.40 -15.78
C PRO A 88 32.34 -37.58 -17.12
N ILE A 89 31.05 -37.24 -17.13
CA ILE A 89 30.26 -37.04 -18.34
C ILE A 89 30.10 -35.53 -18.55
N PRO A 90 30.43 -34.99 -19.74
CA PRO A 90 30.23 -33.58 -20.05
C PRO A 90 28.75 -33.35 -20.39
N THR A 91 27.94 -33.09 -19.37
CA THR A 91 26.66 -32.41 -19.57
C THR A 91 26.93 -30.93 -19.67
N ALA A 92 26.41 -30.33 -20.73
CA ALA A 92 26.62 -28.95 -21.14
C ALA A 92 26.46 -27.93 -19.99
N PRO A 93 27.25 -26.85 -19.95
CA PRO A 93 27.00 -25.75 -19.05
C PRO A 93 25.87 -24.91 -19.63
N ASN A 94 24.63 -25.18 -19.21
CA ASN A 94 23.56 -24.19 -19.30
C ASN A 94 22.60 -24.33 -18.10
N ASP A 95 23.19 -24.38 -16.91
CA ASP A 95 22.53 -24.06 -15.64
C ASP A 95 23.22 -22.79 -15.12
N GLN A 96 22.96 -21.68 -15.78
CA GLN A 96 22.74 -20.47 -15.01
C GLN A 96 21.23 -20.44 -14.79
N GLU A 97 20.77 -21.20 -13.78
CA GLU A 97 19.70 -20.68 -12.94
C GLU A 97 20.32 -19.41 -12.32
N GLU A 98 20.30 -18.32 -13.09
CA GLU A 98 20.42 -17.00 -12.52
C GLU A 98 19.27 -16.97 -11.52
N ASP A 99 19.64 -16.98 -10.26
CA ASP A 99 18.74 -16.74 -9.17
C ASP A 99 18.04 -15.42 -9.50
N ASP A 100 16.84 -15.53 -10.09
CA ASP A 100 15.85 -14.47 -10.20
C ASP A 100 15.45 -14.18 -8.75
N GLU A 101 16.38 -13.57 -8.02
CA GLU A 101 16.23 -13.03 -6.68
C GLU A 101 15.30 -11.83 -6.88
N GLU A 102 14.01 -12.10 -7.14
CA GLU A 102 13.02 -11.09 -7.45
C GLU A 102 13.03 -10.12 -6.28
N GLU A 103 13.58 -8.93 -6.54
CA GLU A 103 13.73 -7.93 -5.52
C GLU A 103 12.32 -7.45 -5.15
N ILE A 104 11.87 -7.86 -3.97
CA ILE A 104 10.50 -7.61 -3.52
C ILE A 104 10.50 -6.42 -2.57
N CYS A 105 9.53 -5.52 -2.76
CA CYS A 105 9.37 -4.39 -1.86
C CYS A 105 8.86 -4.83 -0.48
N ALA A 106 9.53 -4.41 0.60
CA ALA A 106 9.14 -4.75 1.97
C ALA A 106 7.82 -4.11 2.47
N ILE A 107 7.18 -3.25 1.67
CA ILE A 107 5.90 -2.61 2.03
C ILE A 107 4.72 -3.29 1.32
N CYS A 108 4.79 -3.48 0.00
CA CYS A 108 3.71 -4.11 -0.77
C CYS A 108 3.92 -5.61 -1.03
N TYR A 109 5.11 -6.15 -0.77
CA TYR A 109 5.47 -7.55 -1.03
C TYR A 109 5.29 -7.97 -2.50
N GLU A 110 5.46 -7.03 -3.43
CA GLU A 110 5.41 -7.26 -4.87
C GLU A 110 6.78 -6.98 -5.52
N PRO A 111 7.13 -7.68 -6.62
CA PRO A 111 8.30 -7.38 -7.44
C PRO A 111 8.10 -6.08 -8.23
N GLN A 112 9.16 -5.28 -8.35
CA GLN A 112 9.08 -3.93 -8.91
C GLN A 112 10.31 -3.58 -9.73
N VAL A 113 10.14 -2.75 -10.76
CA VAL A 113 11.23 -2.30 -11.65
C VAL A 113 11.75 -0.90 -11.31
N GLU A 114 11.05 -0.15 -10.45
CA GLU A 114 11.42 1.20 -10.04
C GLU A 114 11.51 1.30 -8.52
N TRP A 115 12.66 1.74 -8.05
CA TRP A 115 13.08 1.75 -6.67
C TRP A 115 13.41 3.16 -6.20
N GLY A 116 13.05 3.47 -4.96
CA GLY A 116 13.42 4.69 -4.26
C GLY A 116 14.54 4.41 -3.26
N LEU A 117 15.70 5.03 -3.49
CA LEU A 117 16.85 4.98 -2.60
C LEU A 117 16.77 6.14 -1.60
N LEU A 118 16.87 5.80 -0.31
CA LEU A 118 16.92 6.79 0.76
C LEU A 118 18.35 7.23 1.03
N ASP A 119 18.53 8.51 1.33
CA ASP A 119 19.86 9.13 1.44
C ASP A 119 20.63 8.81 2.72
N ASN A 120 19.93 8.57 3.84
CA ASN A 120 20.56 8.40 5.16
C ASN A 120 20.55 6.95 5.69
N CYS A 121 19.94 6.01 4.97
CA CYS A 121 19.96 4.58 5.32
C CYS A 121 20.06 3.71 4.07
N SER A 122 20.30 2.41 4.22
CA SER A 122 20.41 1.41 3.14
C SER A 122 19.07 0.78 2.73
N HIS A 123 17.95 1.20 3.35
CA HIS A 123 16.64 0.68 3.00
C HIS A 123 16.19 1.22 1.64
N THR A 124 15.64 0.32 0.83
CA THR A 124 15.16 0.56 -0.52
C THR A 124 13.74 0.01 -0.62
N PHE A 125 12.84 0.80 -1.19
CA PHE A 125 11.43 0.47 -1.37
C PHE A 125 11.03 0.80 -2.79
N CYS A 126 9.96 0.20 -3.31
CA CYS A 126 9.49 0.58 -4.62
C CYS A 126 8.97 2.02 -4.62
N MET A 127 9.05 2.67 -5.78
CA MET A 127 8.64 4.07 -5.94
C MET A 127 7.18 4.37 -5.53
N PRO A 128 6.15 3.55 -5.81
CA PRO A 128 4.80 3.87 -5.36
C PRO A 128 4.67 3.86 -3.83
N CYS A 129 5.29 2.89 -3.15
CA CYS A 129 5.24 2.80 -1.69
C CYS A 129 5.95 3.98 -1.03
N ILE A 130 7.19 4.31 -1.43
CA ILE A 130 7.92 5.39 -0.79
C ILE A 130 7.33 6.77 -1.12
N ARG A 131 6.79 6.98 -2.34
CA ARG A 131 6.06 8.22 -2.66
C ARG A 131 4.81 8.37 -1.79
N SER A 132 4.04 7.30 -1.59
CA SER A 132 2.85 7.34 -0.72
C SER A 132 3.22 7.60 0.74
N TRP A 133 4.41 7.19 1.16
CA TRP A 133 4.94 7.45 2.50
C TRP A 133 5.38 8.90 2.68
N THR A 134 6.15 9.44 1.74
CA THR A 134 6.73 10.79 1.86
C THR A 134 5.77 11.91 1.46
N THR A 135 4.70 11.60 0.73
CA THR A 135 3.73 12.60 0.29
C THR A 135 2.79 13.01 1.43
N PRO A 136 2.78 14.29 1.84
CA PRO A 136 1.82 14.77 2.81
C PRO A 136 0.40 14.71 2.22
N ARG A 137 -0.54 14.13 2.95
CA ARG A 137 -1.98 14.14 2.65
C ARG A 137 -2.64 15.26 3.44
N GLY A 138 -3.67 15.89 2.88
CA GLY A 138 -4.32 17.07 3.46
C GLY A 138 -5.00 16.84 4.81
N ASP A 139 -5.21 15.59 5.21
CA ASP A 139 -5.81 15.15 6.47
C ASP A 139 -4.79 14.64 7.50
N GLN A 140 -3.48 14.74 7.21
CA GLN A 140 -2.44 14.22 8.12
C GLN A 140 -2.24 15.09 9.36
N THR A 141 -2.07 14.42 10.50
CA THR A 141 -1.58 15.03 11.73
C THR A 141 -0.12 15.44 11.62
N HIS A 142 0.35 16.37 12.47
CA HIS A 142 1.76 16.76 12.53
C HIS A 142 2.71 15.56 12.71
N ALA A 143 2.31 14.58 13.54
CA ALA A 143 3.10 13.37 13.75
C ALA A 143 3.22 12.51 12.48
N GLN A 144 2.16 12.41 11.68
CA GLN A 144 2.19 11.67 10.41
C GLN A 144 3.03 12.40 9.35
N ALA A 145 2.93 13.72 9.29
CA ALA A 145 3.77 14.53 8.39
C ALA A 145 5.26 14.39 8.73
N GLU A 146 5.61 14.29 10.02
CA GLU A 146 6.97 14.02 10.46
C GLU A 146 7.41 12.58 10.14
N ALA A 147 6.52 11.59 10.30
CA ALA A 147 6.80 10.21 9.92
C ALA A 147 7.12 10.07 8.42
N GLY A 148 6.46 10.84 7.56
CA GLY A 148 6.76 10.91 6.12
C GLY A 148 8.16 11.41 5.77
N LYS A 149 8.91 11.97 6.73
CA LYS A 149 10.31 12.42 6.57
C LYS A 149 11.31 11.39 7.11
N THR A 150 10.86 10.18 7.40
CA THR A 150 11.66 9.11 8.00
C THR A 150 11.51 7.80 7.24
N CYS A 151 12.48 6.90 7.40
CA CYS A 151 12.46 5.59 6.76
C CYS A 151 11.34 4.72 7.35
N PRO A 152 10.50 4.06 6.54
CA PRO A 152 9.48 3.12 7.02
C PRO A 152 10.03 1.97 7.87
N ALA A 153 11.25 1.51 7.59
CA ALA A 153 11.87 0.38 8.29
C ALA A 153 12.60 0.80 9.57
N CYS A 154 13.54 1.75 9.48
CA CYS A 154 14.40 2.11 10.60
C CYS A 154 14.14 3.49 11.22
N ARG A 155 13.16 4.25 10.72
CA ARG A 155 12.79 5.59 11.21
C ARG A 155 13.89 6.65 11.18
N ARG A 156 15.04 6.36 10.55
CA ARG A 156 16.08 7.37 10.31
C ARG A 156 15.51 8.47 9.41
N LYS A 157 15.81 9.73 9.73
CA LYS A 157 15.40 10.88 8.92
C LYS A 157 15.97 10.74 7.51
N CYS A 158 15.10 10.83 6.51
CA CYS A 158 15.45 10.78 5.09
C CYS A 158 14.47 11.69 4.35
N GLN A 159 14.99 12.78 3.79
CA GLN A 159 14.18 13.77 3.09
C GLN A 159 14.28 13.62 1.57
N VAL A 160 15.28 12.88 1.11
CA VAL A 160 15.57 12.69 -0.30
C VAL A 160 15.27 11.25 -0.70
N VAL A 161 14.41 11.10 -1.69
CA VAL A 161 14.13 9.83 -2.37
C VAL A 161 14.71 9.93 -3.76
N VAL A 162 15.64 9.03 -4.09
CA VAL A 162 16.31 9.00 -5.39
C VAL A 162 15.72 7.85 -6.22
N PRO A 163 15.07 8.13 -7.36
CA PRO A 163 14.53 7.09 -8.23
C PRO A 163 15.67 6.30 -8.89
N SER A 164 15.45 4.99 -9.07
CA SER A 164 16.44 4.05 -9.55
C SER A 164 15.76 2.87 -10.23
N THR A 165 16.22 2.44 -11.40
CA THR A 165 15.74 1.19 -12.05
C THR A 165 16.41 -0.08 -11.51
N ALA A 166 17.45 0.08 -10.69
CA ALA A 166 18.15 -1.03 -10.04
C ALA A 166 17.87 -0.96 -8.53
N PHE A 167 17.67 -2.11 -7.89
CA PHE A 167 17.64 -2.20 -6.44
C PHE A 167 19.08 -2.12 -5.93
N LEU A 168 19.37 -1.05 -5.20
CA LEU A 168 20.70 -0.81 -4.67
C LEU A 168 20.61 -0.73 -3.15
N ARG A 169 20.87 -1.85 -2.47
CA ARG A 169 20.87 -1.91 -1.00
C ARG A 169 22.06 -1.15 -0.41
N GLU A 170 23.24 -1.42 -0.92
CA GLU A 170 24.50 -0.79 -0.49
C GLU A 170 25.49 -0.75 -1.66
N GLY A 171 26.58 0.01 -1.52
CA GLY A 171 27.67 0.02 -2.49
C GLY A 171 28.02 1.40 -3.03
N GLU A 172 29.05 1.43 -3.88
CA GLU A 172 29.55 2.65 -4.52
C GLU A 172 28.55 3.22 -5.52
N GLU A 173 27.94 2.37 -6.36
CA GLU A 173 26.89 2.76 -7.30
C GLU A 173 25.69 3.43 -6.60
N ARG A 174 25.25 2.89 -5.46
CA ARG A 174 24.20 3.51 -4.63
C ARG A 174 24.58 4.92 -4.18
N ARG A 175 25.79 5.05 -3.60
CA ARG A 175 26.31 6.33 -3.09
C ARG A 175 26.50 7.34 -4.22
N ARG A 176 26.92 6.88 -5.40
CA ARG A 176 27.08 7.69 -6.61
C ARG A 176 25.73 8.26 -7.06
N ARG A 177 24.70 7.44 -7.24
CA ARG A 177 23.34 7.90 -7.61
C ARG A 177 22.79 8.93 -6.62
N ILE A 178 22.95 8.69 -5.32
CA ILE A 178 22.47 9.63 -4.29
C ILE A 178 23.22 10.97 -4.37
N ARG A 179 24.54 10.94 -4.55
CA ARG A 179 25.36 12.15 -4.67
C ARG A 179 25.00 12.97 -5.91
N GLU A 180 24.87 12.32 -7.05
CA GLU A 180 24.50 12.96 -8.32
C GLU A 180 23.11 13.58 -8.24
N PHE A 181 22.14 12.87 -7.67
CA PHE A 181 20.80 13.41 -7.45
C PHE A 181 20.82 14.62 -6.52
N LYS A 182 21.47 14.52 -5.35
CA LYS A 182 21.57 15.67 -4.43
C LYS A 182 22.22 16.89 -5.09
N GLY A 183 23.26 16.68 -5.91
CA GLY A 183 23.94 17.74 -6.65
C GLY A 183 23.07 18.38 -7.75
N ALA A 184 22.38 17.56 -8.55
CA ALA A 184 21.54 18.03 -9.66
C ALA A 184 20.31 18.82 -9.17
N PHE A 185 19.74 18.43 -8.03
CA PHE A 185 18.54 19.07 -7.48
C PHE A 185 18.85 20.13 -6.42
N GLY A 186 20.13 20.44 -6.17
CA GLY A 186 20.54 21.46 -5.21
C GLY A 186 20.06 21.17 -3.78
N VAL A 187 19.91 19.90 -3.41
CA VAL A 187 19.42 19.51 -2.10
C VAL A 187 20.57 19.57 -1.10
N HIS A 188 20.73 20.73 -0.49
CA HIS A 188 21.69 20.95 0.58
C HIS A 188 21.05 20.66 1.93
N GLU A 189 21.73 19.87 2.76
CA GLU A 189 21.33 19.57 4.14
C GLU A 189 21.17 20.89 4.92
N ARG A 190 19.96 21.21 5.39
CA ARG A 190 19.77 22.39 6.24
C ARG A 190 20.38 22.11 7.62
N ARG A 191 21.52 22.74 7.89
CA ARG A 191 22.26 22.66 9.15
C ARG A 191 21.34 23.07 10.32
N GLY A 192 20.81 22.09 11.06
CA GLY A 192 19.98 22.35 12.24
C GLY A 192 19.46 21.09 12.93
N GLY A 193 20.08 20.73 14.06
CA GLY A 193 19.48 19.93 15.14
C GLY A 193 19.94 18.47 15.25
N GLU A 194 20.91 18.25 16.13
CA GLU A 194 21.38 16.98 16.73
C GLU A 194 20.35 15.83 16.75
N ALA A 195 20.75 14.69 16.20
CA ALA A 195 20.61 13.36 16.80
C ALA A 195 21.44 12.40 15.95
N GLU A 196 22.68 12.23 16.40
CA GLU A 196 23.57 11.14 16.02
C GLU A 196 22.84 9.81 16.28
N LEU A 197 22.57 9.07 15.19
CA LEU A 197 22.30 7.64 15.25
C LEU A 197 22.88 7.04 13.97
N THR A 198 24.21 6.99 13.96
CA THR A 198 25.02 6.27 12.98
C THR A 198 24.82 4.77 13.14
N CYS A 199 24.70 4.10 11.99
CA CYS A 199 24.61 2.65 11.77
C CYS A 199 23.55 1.90 12.56
#